data_AF-A0AAW0C067-F1
#
_entry.id   AF-A0AAW0C067-F1
#
_cell.length_a   1.000
_cell.length_b   1.000
_cell.length_c   1.000
_cell.angle_alpha   90.00
_cell.angle_beta   90.00
_cell.angle_gamma   90.00
#
_symmetry.space_group_name_H-M   'P 1'
#
loop_
_entity.id
_entity.type
_entity.pdbx_description
1 polymer ?
#
loop_
_entity_poly.entity_id
_entity_poly.type
_entity_poly.pdbx_seq_one_letter_code
_entity_poly.pdbx_strand_id
1 'polypeptide(L)'
;MVCVVLPGGIGRLVRLDEKTDWIHRGWTLQEALVPDKAIVLFLFSRDFFDTGEDVDNRLKECENCDKQDFAPSPREYYSHSYLRVMKRFGRAAWLPLDTLLASATENIGWRMTNMPPPDDMSDNPSILGGYTECEVLQMARTASISSYTGRQEWREQAIWRASFIRTSSRPVDMVFSIMQLFDINLDITKFEKDDRLGATIALASEILRRGRTASWLAALFTLDSNPQICTFPPFPMTSVAGKALVKKADGDEVEMVKELEKIPAYRWLDDTPGGSMDKDGYFTFTSAAARVVQISNTEAPGVDEYSGPKEINGFMHISAEDGSIWRIHPEASDTQKLNEEPRAFMVLLGVQRANISVADDQPEPEGSPIVLIIEEHAPEKFHKISSFLFWGSFDSYNIQAKDRQFHLGGPEAVQGGGIPWFRHMGSVGRLPLAVLKKISRVQAGLCGT
;
A
#
# COMPACT_ATOMS: atom_id res chain seq x y z
N MET A 1 -11.66 22.74 0.93
CA MET A 1 -12.58 22.14 -0.09
C MET A 1 -13.32 20.98 0.57
N VAL A 2 -14.54 20.62 0.14
CA VAL A 2 -15.28 19.47 0.72
C VAL A 2 -15.62 18.48 -0.39
N CYS A 3 -15.25 17.20 -0.22
CA CYS A 3 -15.72 16.09 -1.05
C CYS A 3 -17.08 15.62 -0.54
N VAL A 4 -18.06 15.45 -1.43
CA VAL A 4 -19.32 14.78 -1.10
C VAL A 4 -19.37 13.45 -1.84
N VAL A 5 -19.26 12.36 -1.09
CA VAL A 5 -19.38 11.00 -1.60
C VAL A 5 -20.86 10.64 -1.67
N LEU A 6 -21.29 10.21 -2.85
CA LEU A 6 -22.64 9.71 -3.12
C LEU A 6 -22.54 8.23 -3.50
N PRO A 7 -22.71 7.29 -2.56
CA PRO A 7 -22.55 5.86 -2.84
C PRO A 7 -23.53 5.32 -3.90
N GLY A 8 -24.72 5.93 -4.02
CA GLY A 8 -25.69 5.66 -5.10
C GLY A 8 -25.41 6.38 -6.42
N GLY A 9 -24.30 7.13 -6.51
CA GLY A 9 -24.03 8.08 -7.58
C GLY A 9 -24.97 9.30 -7.54
N ILE A 10 -24.95 10.09 -8.62
CA ILE A 10 -25.78 11.30 -8.76
C ILE A 10 -27.28 10.95 -8.92
N GLY A 11 -27.60 9.70 -9.25
CA GLY A 11 -28.97 9.28 -9.54
C GLY A 11 -29.88 9.15 -8.31
N ARG A 12 -29.32 8.86 -7.12
CA ARG A 12 -30.09 8.69 -5.88
C ARG A 12 -29.21 8.63 -4.64
N LEU A 13 -29.82 8.90 -3.49
CA LEU A 13 -29.28 8.52 -2.19
C LEU A 13 -29.61 7.05 -1.90
N VAL A 14 -28.66 6.34 -1.30
CA VAL A 14 -28.79 4.93 -0.87
C VAL A 14 -28.84 4.85 0.64
N ARG A 15 -29.41 3.78 1.20
CA ARG A 15 -29.43 3.55 2.66
C ARG A 15 -28.10 2.96 3.14
N LEU A 16 -27.83 3.02 4.46
CA LEU A 16 -26.62 2.40 5.03
C LEU A 16 -26.62 0.87 4.94
N ASP A 17 -27.79 0.23 4.91
CA ASP A 17 -27.97 -1.22 4.74
C ASP A 17 -28.05 -1.65 3.28
N GLU A 18 -27.91 -0.72 2.34
CA GLU A 18 -27.96 -1.02 0.93
C GLU A 18 -26.57 -1.32 0.36
N LYS A 19 -26.39 -2.51 -0.22
CA LYS A 19 -25.13 -2.86 -0.89
C LYS A 19 -24.88 -1.97 -2.10
N THR A 20 -23.67 -1.42 -2.20
CA THR A 20 -23.27 -0.57 -3.32
C THR A 20 -21.83 -0.85 -3.76
N ASP A 21 -21.56 -0.67 -5.05
CA ASP A 21 -20.23 -0.93 -5.64
C ASP A 21 -19.34 0.32 -5.71
N TRP A 22 -19.68 1.40 -5.02
CA TRP A 22 -18.95 2.67 -5.13
C TRP A 22 -17.50 2.56 -4.66
N ILE A 23 -17.20 1.63 -3.74
CA ILE A 23 -15.85 1.41 -3.20
C ILE A 23 -14.97 0.69 -4.21
N HIS A 24 -15.55 -0.19 -5.03
CA HIS A 24 -14.84 -0.81 -6.16
C HIS A 24 -14.45 0.21 -7.23
N ARG A 25 -15.07 1.39 -7.21
CA ARG A 25 -14.67 2.52 -8.06
C ARG A 25 -13.53 3.26 -7.37
N GLY A 26 -12.31 2.72 -7.48
CA GLY A 26 -11.10 3.29 -6.86
C GLY A 26 -10.87 4.79 -7.12
N TRP A 27 -11.49 5.39 -8.14
CA TRP A 27 -11.49 6.84 -8.37
C TRP A 27 -12.27 7.63 -7.30
N THR A 28 -13.43 7.16 -6.84
CA THR A 28 -14.23 7.82 -5.79
C THR A 28 -13.43 7.92 -4.50
N LEU A 29 -12.64 6.88 -4.23
CA LEU A 29 -11.76 6.82 -3.08
C LEU A 29 -10.67 7.90 -3.19
N GLN A 30 -9.90 7.88 -4.28
CA GLN A 30 -8.84 8.85 -4.55
C GLN A 30 -9.33 10.31 -4.51
N GLU A 31 -10.49 10.58 -5.10
CA GLU A 31 -11.10 11.90 -5.07
C GLU A 31 -11.55 12.32 -3.67
N ALA A 32 -11.96 11.37 -2.82
CA ALA A 32 -12.25 11.64 -1.43
C ALA A 32 -10.98 11.87 -0.58
N LEU A 33 -9.79 11.48 -1.06
CA LEU A 33 -8.50 11.70 -0.39
C LEU A 33 -7.90 13.09 -0.66
N VAL A 34 -8.33 13.78 -1.71
CA VAL A 34 -7.79 15.11 -2.07
C VAL A 34 -8.23 16.20 -1.08
N PRO A 35 -9.52 16.28 -0.67
CA PRO A 35 -9.98 17.41 0.13
C PRO A 35 -9.73 17.18 1.63
N ASP A 36 -9.50 18.26 2.37
CA ASP A 36 -9.34 18.23 3.84
C ASP A 36 -10.54 17.62 4.58
N LYS A 37 -11.70 17.60 3.91
CA LYS A 37 -12.96 17.07 4.44
C LYS A 37 -13.68 16.27 3.36
N ALA A 38 -13.97 15.01 3.65
CA ALA A 38 -14.87 14.19 2.87
C ALA A 38 -16.07 13.80 3.73
N ILE A 39 -17.28 13.91 3.18
CA ILE A 39 -18.52 13.47 3.81
C ILE A 39 -19.22 12.44 2.93
N VAL A 40 -19.91 11.51 3.55
CA VAL A 40 -20.77 10.56 2.85
C VAL A 40 -22.21 11.00 3.03
N LEU A 41 -22.92 11.22 1.93
CA LEU A 41 -24.33 11.58 1.95
C LEU A 41 -25.17 10.35 1.57
N PHE A 42 -26.14 10.02 2.42
CA PHE A 42 -26.96 8.82 2.30
C PHE A 42 -28.42 9.10 2.66
N LEU A 43 -29.29 8.16 2.30
CA LEU A 43 -30.70 8.18 2.63
C LEU A 43 -30.86 7.69 4.07
N PHE A 44 -31.38 8.55 4.93
CA PHE A 44 -31.71 8.20 6.29
C PHE A 44 -32.99 7.35 6.29
N SER A 45 -32.87 6.10 6.76
CA SER A 45 -34.02 5.20 6.99
C SER A 45 -34.11 4.84 8.47
N ARG A 46 -35.32 4.89 9.00
CA ARG A 46 -35.62 4.70 10.44
C ARG A 46 -35.64 3.24 10.85
N ASP A 47 -36.11 2.36 9.97
CA ASP A 47 -36.18 0.91 10.17
C ASP A 47 -34.81 0.26 10.42
N PHE A 48 -33.72 0.95 10.06
CA PHE A 48 -32.36 0.46 10.27
C PHE A 48 -31.83 0.74 11.70
N PHE A 49 -32.41 1.70 12.43
CA PHE A 49 -31.86 2.18 13.70
C PHE A 49 -32.70 1.88 14.94
N ASP A 50 -33.93 1.38 14.80
CA ASP A 50 -34.81 1.10 15.94
C ASP A 50 -35.43 -0.29 15.83
N THR A 51 -35.14 -1.15 16.82
CA THR A 51 -35.84 -2.40 17.08
C THR A 51 -37.22 -2.14 17.72
N GLY A 52 -38.08 -1.37 17.02
CA GLY A 52 -39.52 -1.42 17.23
C GLY A 52 -40.19 -0.36 18.09
N GLU A 53 -39.90 0.94 17.90
CA GLU A 53 -40.83 2.01 18.32
C GLU A 53 -41.23 2.94 17.16
N ASP A 54 -42.51 3.34 17.12
CA ASP A 54 -43.11 4.15 16.06
C ASP A 54 -42.73 5.64 16.18
N VAL A 55 -41.54 5.97 15.69
CA VAL A 55 -40.98 7.33 15.67
C VAL A 55 -41.65 8.23 14.62
N ASP A 56 -42.40 7.67 13.65
CA ASP A 56 -43.10 8.47 12.63
C ASP A 56 -44.26 9.28 13.22
N ASN A 57 -44.91 8.75 14.26
CA ASN A 57 -45.86 9.54 15.05
C ASN A 57 -45.18 10.68 15.83
N ARG A 58 -43.97 10.48 16.36
CA ARG A 58 -43.22 11.54 17.08
C ARG A 58 -42.66 12.64 16.17
N LEU A 59 -42.45 12.37 14.87
CA LEU A 59 -42.01 13.40 13.92
C LEU A 59 -43.13 14.32 13.43
N LYS A 60 -44.35 13.79 13.27
CA LYS A 60 -45.50 14.63 12.90
C LYS A 60 -45.75 15.74 13.92
N GLU A 61 -45.30 15.53 15.16
CA GLU A 61 -45.49 16.44 16.28
C GLU A 61 -44.25 17.30 16.60
N CYS A 62 -43.11 17.11 15.91
CA CYS A 62 -41.86 17.81 16.24
C CYS A 62 -41.56 18.94 15.23
N GLU A 63 -42.08 20.14 15.48
CA GLU A 63 -41.87 21.35 14.65
C GLU A 63 -40.42 21.88 14.62
N ASN A 64 -39.47 21.28 15.36
CA ASN A 64 -38.09 21.77 15.49
C ASN A 64 -37.01 20.67 15.37
N CYS A 65 -37.31 19.53 14.75
CA CYS A 65 -36.36 18.41 14.61
C CYS A 65 -35.15 18.71 13.71
N ASP A 66 -35.13 19.82 12.97
CA ASP A 66 -33.95 20.34 12.26
C ASP A 66 -32.83 20.82 13.19
N LYS A 67 -33.09 20.97 14.50
CA LYS A 67 -32.14 21.48 15.50
C LYS A 67 -31.69 20.47 16.56
N GLN A 68 -32.18 19.23 16.50
CA GLN A 68 -31.80 18.20 17.48
C GLN A 68 -30.90 17.15 16.84
N ASP A 69 -29.64 17.15 17.30
CA ASP A 69 -28.72 16.03 17.13
C ASP A 69 -29.36 14.81 17.84
N PHE A 70 -29.93 13.89 17.06
CA PHE A 70 -30.37 12.60 17.58
C PHE A 70 -29.13 11.78 17.93
N ALA A 71 -28.62 11.93 19.16
CA ALA A 71 -27.77 10.92 19.76
C ALA A 71 -28.69 9.72 20.11
N PRO A 72 -28.40 8.49 19.65
CA PRO A 72 -29.17 7.33 20.05
C PRO A 72 -29.16 7.18 21.58
N SER A 73 -30.26 6.67 22.12
CA SER A 73 -30.43 6.38 23.55
C SER A 73 -29.29 5.49 24.07
N PRO A 74 -28.76 5.69 25.30
CA PRO A 74 -27.62 4.93 25.83
C PRO A 74 -27.91 3.45 26.14
N ARG A 75 -29.06 2.90 25.73
CA ARG A 75 -29.46 1.54 26.05
C ARG A 75 -29.26 0.62 24.85
N GLU A 76 -28.02 0.21 24.63
CA GLU A 76 -27.59 -1.14 24.24
C GLU A 76 -26.08 -1.12 23.94
N TYR A 77 -25.40 -2.22 24.24
CA TYR A 77 -23.93 -2.36 24.34
C TYR A 77 -23.16 -2.20 23.00
N TYR A 78 -23.84 -1.80 21.91
CA TYR A 78 -23.29 -1.71 20.55
C TYR A 78 -23.73 -0.44 19.82
N SER A 79 -23.76 0.73 20.49
CA SER A 79 -23.98 1.98 19.77
C SER A 79 -22.79 2.24 18.84
N HIS A 80 -22.94 2.02 17.52
CA HIS A 80 -21.85 2.28 16.61
C HIS A 80 -21.39 3.75 16.71
N SER A 81 -20.07 3.94 16.80
CA SER A 81 -19.42 5.23 17.03
C SER A 81 -19.84 6.33 16.03
N TYR A 82 -20.13 5.95 14.79
CA TYR A 82 -20.54 6.87 13.72
C TYR A 82 -21.91 7.52 13.92
N LEU A 83 -22.81 6.92 14.71
CA LEU A 83 -24.13 7.51 14.99
C LEU A 83 -24.04 8.81 15.78
N ARG A 84 -22.95 9.00 16.54
CA ARG A 84 -22.76 10.19 17.39
C ARG A 84 -22.39 11.44 16.59
N VAL A 85 -21.87 11.29 15.38
CA VAL A 85 -21.38 12.41 14.55
C VAL A 85 -22.20 12.64 13.28
N MET A 86 -23.22 11.81 13.04
CA MET A 86 -24.15 11.95 11.93
C MET A 86 -24.98 13.23 12.08
N LYS A 87 -25.10 13.98 10.98
CA LYS A 87 -25.98 15.14 10.87
C LYS A 87 -27.09 14.85 9.86
N ARG A 88 -28.30 15.32 10.16
CA ARG A 88 -29.51 15.03 9.38
C ARG A 88 -30.09 16.29 8.75
N PHE A 89 -30.65 16.13 7.56
CA PHE A 89 -31.49 17.13 6.89
C PHE A 89 -32.64 16.45 6.15
N GLY A 90 -33.86 16.51 6.72
CA GLY A 90 -35.03 15.83 6.16
C GLY A 90 -34.87 14.30 6.10
N ARG A 91 -34.86 13.74 4.88
CA ARG A 91 -34.61 12.30 4.60
C ARG A 91 -33.15 11.99 4.24
N ALA A 92 -32.29 13.00 4.15
CA ALA A 92 -30.87 12.81 3.93
C ALA A 92 -30.13 12.89 5.27
N ALA A 93 -29.05 12.13 5.38
CA ALA A 93 -28.08 12.28 6.45
C ALA A 93 -26.68 12.27 5.85
N TRP A 94 -25.76 12.92 6.54
CA TRP A 94 -24.35 12.86 6.21
C TRP A 94 -23.52 12.63 7.45
N LEU A 95 -22.35 12.03 7.25
CA LEU A 95 -21.33 11.91 8.27
C LEU A 95 -19.93 11.98 7.64
N PRO A 96 -18.90 12.36 8.40
CA PRO A 96 -17.52 12.37 7.91
C PRO A 96 -17.10 10.99 7.38
N LEU A 97 -16.48 10.93 6.20
CA LEU A 97 -16.09 9.68 5.57
C LEU A 97 -15.15 8.87 6.47
N ASP A 98 -14.16 9.52 7.08
CA ASP A 98 -13.23 8.91 8.04
C ASP A 98 -13.95 8.19 9.20
N THR A 99 -15.06 8.74 9.67
CA THR A 99 -15.91 8.14 10.70
C THR A 99 -16.65 6.91 10.15
N LEU A 100 -17.21 6.99 8.94
CA LEU A 100 -17.83 5.82 8.30
C LEU A 100 -16.81 4.69 8.15
N LEU A 101 -15.61 5.04 7.66
CA LEU A 101 -14.52 4.11 7.47
C LEU A 101 -14.11 3.48 8.80
N ALA A 102 -13.88 4.31 9.84
CA ALA A 102 -13.48 3.85 11.17
C ALA A 102 -14.43 2.76 11.71
N SER A 103 -15.74 2.92 11.50
CA SER A 103 -16.72 1.93 11.96
C SER A 103 -16.58 0.55 11.32
N ALA A 104 -16.29 0.48 10.02
CA ALA A 104 -16.01 -0.79 9.35
C ALA A 104 -14.72 -1.44 9.85
N THR A 105 -13.80 -0.63 10.40
CA THR A 105 -12.52 -1.07 10.92
C THR A 105 -12.56 -1.46 12.41
N GLU A 106 -13.59 -1.06 13.16
CA GLU A 106 -13.69 -1.22 14.62
C GLU A 106 -14.24 -2.59 15.06
N ASN A 107 -14.57 -3.49 14.13
CA ASN A 107 -14.99 -4.85 14.49
C ASN A 107 -13.75 -5.68 14.93
N ILE A 108 -13.35 -5.51 16.18
CA ILE A 108 -12.07 -5.92 16.78
C ILE A 108 -11.98 -7.44 17.04
N GLY A 109 -13.11 -8.16 17.07
CA GLY A 109 -13.15 -9.58 17.49
C GLY A 109 -12.33 -10.56 16.63
N TRP A 110 -12.17 -10.28 15.33
CA TRP A 110 -11.38 -11.14 14.43
C TRP A 110 -9.89 -10.74 14.37
N ARG A 111 -9.55 -9.49 14.73
CA ARG A 111 -8.18 -8.96 14.65
C ARG A 111 -7.18 -9.64 15.59
N MET A 112 -7.67 -10.35 16.62
CA MET A 112 -6.81 -10.98 17.64
C MET A 112 -6.60 -12.48 17.44
N THR A 113 -7.27 -13.15 16.49
CA THR A 113 -7.39 -14.62 16.51
C THR A 113 -6.69 -15.35 15.36
N ASN A 114 -6.02 -14.68 14.42
CA ASN A 114 -5.48 -15.30 13.19
C ASN A 114 -6.51 -16.19 12.45
N MET A 115 -7.81 -15.98 12.70
CA MET A 115 -8.87 -16.70 12.03
C MET A 115 -9.21 -15.98 10.72
N PRO A 116 -9.66 -16.72 9.69
CA PRO A 116 -10.22 -16.08 8.51
C PRO A 116 -11.31 -15.09 8.92
N PRO A 117 -11.44 -13.96 8.22
CA PRO A 117 -12.51 -13.01 8.48
C PRO A 117 -13.83 -13.77 8.47
N PRO A 118 -14.76 -13.52 9.41
CA PRO A 118 -16.09 -14.10 9.28
C PRO A 118 -16.66 -13.67 7.93
N ASP A 119 -17.19 -14.63 7.15
CA ASP A 119 -17.94 -14.36 5.92
C ASP A 119 -19.12 -13.38 6.16
N ASP A 120 -19.53 -13.27 7.43
CA ASP A 120 -20.59 -12.41 7.90
C ASP A 120 -20.04 -11.13 8.56
N MET A 121 -19.98 -10.05 7.78
CA MET A 121 -19.79 -8.69 8.28
C MET A 121 -21.13 -8.00 8.59
N SER A 122 -22.14 -8.74 9.09
CA SER A 122 -23.50 -8.24 9.34
C SER A 122 -23.57 -6.96 10.19
N ASP A 123 -22.57 -6.71 11.04
CA ASP A 123 -22.51 -5.52 11.89
C ASP A 123 -22.00 -4.25 11.16
N ASN A 124 -21.42 -4.38 9.96
CA ASN A 124 -20.96 -3.24 9.18
C ASN A 124 -22.08 -2.67 8.30
N PRO A 125 -22.12 -1.35 8.06
CA PRO A 125 -23.05 -0.77 7.08
C PRO A 125 -22.86 -1.42 5.70
N SER A 126 -23.88 -2.10 5.15
CA SER A 126 -23.81 -2.76 3.83
C SER A 126 -23.44 -1.81 2.68
N ILE A 127 -23.65 -0.50 2.85
CA ILE A 127 -23.17 0.56 1.94
C ILE A 127 -21.66 0.51 1.73
N LEU A 128 -20.93 -0.13 2.65
CA LEU A 128 -19.50 -0.34 2.59
C LEU A 128 -19.10 -1.62 1.88
N GLY A 129 -20.05 -2.46 1.45
CA GLY A 129 -19.76 -3.74 0.81
C GLY A 129 -19.37 -4.84 1.80
N GLY A 130 -18.71 -5.89 1.30
CA GLY A 130 -18.20 -7.01 2.09
C GLY A 130 -16.73 -6.86 2.49
N TYR A 131 -16.06 -7.99 2.73
CA TYR A 131 -14.68 -8.03 3.22
C TYR A 131 -13.67 -7.36 2.27
N THR A 132 -13.74 -7.68 0.98
CA THR A 132 -12.91 -7.05 -0.07
C THR A 132 -12.99 -5.54 -0.01
N GLU A 133 -14.20 -5.02 0.13
CA GLU A 133 -14.44 -3.59 0.23
C GLU A 133 -13.85 -3.03 1.52
N CYS A 134 -13.91 -3.75 2.64
CA CYS A 134 -13.27 -3.34 3.90
C CYS A 134 -11.75 -3.18 3.79
N GLU A 135 -11.04 -4.05 3.07
CA GLU A 135 -9.60 -3.88 2.81
C GLU A 135 -9.34 -2.61 1.99
N VAL A 136 -10.14 -2.35 0.96
CA VAL A 136 -10.07 -1.10 0.19
C VAL A 136 -10.35 0.13 1.05
N LEU A 137 -11.26 0.01 2.02
CA LEU A 137 -11.58 1.08 2.97
C LEU A 137 -10.45 1.36 3.97
N GLN A 138 -9.68 0.35 4.40
CA GLN A 138 -8.48 0.57 5.22
C GLN A 138 -7.43 1.38 4.48
N MET A 139 -7.24 1.09 3.18
CA MET A 139 -6.32 1.85 2.33
C MET A 139 -6.80 3.31 2.21
N ALA A 140 -8.10 3.50 1.96
CA ALA A 140 -8.72 4.82 1.91
C ALA A 140 -8.51 5.61 3.20
N ARG A 141 -8.77 4.95 4.33
CA ARG A 141 -8.64 5.53 5.66
C ARG A 141 -7.20 5.97 5.90
N THR A 142 -6.23 5.09 5.63
CA THR A 142 -4.81 5.42 5.79
C THR A 142 -4.39 6.58 4.88
N ALA A 143 -4.90 6.65 3.66
CA ALA A 143 -4.58 7.76 2.77
C ALA A 143 -5.28 9.09 3.13
N SER A 144 -6.41 9.04 3.85
CA SER A 144 -7.22 10.21 4.23
C SER A 144 -6.91 10.76 5.61
N ILE A 145 -6.33 9.95 6.51
CA ILE A 145 -5.96 10.39 7.85
C ILE A 145 -4.88 11.47 7.75
N SER A 146 -5.28 12.72 8.03
CA SER A 146 -4.39 13.85 8.21
C SER A 146 -3.86 13.96 9.65
N SER A 147 -4.47 13.26 10.61
CA SER A 147 -4.37 13.57 12.05
C SER A 147 -4.02 12.39 12.98
N TYR A 148 -3.30 11.36 12.51
CA TYR A 148 -2.70 10.36 13.39
C TYR A 148 -1.23 10.20 13.01
N THR A 149 -0.33 10.65 13.90
CA THR A 149 1.12 10.33 13.94
C THR A 149 1.83 10.01 12.60
N GLY A 150 1.69 10.91 11.61
CA GLY A 150 2.77 11.35 10.73
C GLY A 150 3.65 10.31 10.02
N ARG A 151 3.11 9.54 9.07
CA ARG A 151 3.95 8.85 8.07
C ARG A 151 3.43 9.09 6.67
N GLN A 152 3.99 10.12 6.03
CA GLN A 152 3.76 10.46 4.62
C GLN A 152 3.89 9.23 3.70
N GLU A 153 4.81 8.34 4.04
CA GLU A 153 5.09 7.07 3.37
C GLU A 153 3.90 6.09 3.34
N TRP A 154 3.11 5.98 4.42
CA TRP A 154 1.93 5.10 4.46
C TRP A 154 0.81 5.63 3.57
N ARG A 155 0.60 6.95 3.60
CA ARG A 155 -0.34 7.62 2.69
C ARG A 155 0.04 7.37 1.24
N GLU A 156 1.33 7.46 0.91
CA GLU A 156 1.84 7.17 -0.43
C GLU A 156 1.62 5.71 -0.85
N GLN A 157 1.91 4.76 0.04
CA GLN A 157 1.65 3.34 -0.20
C GLN A 157 0.17 3.08 -0.51
N ALA A 158 -0.72 3.69 0.27
CA ALA A 158 -2.16 3.59 0.08
C ALA A 158 -2.60 4.20 -1.26
N ILE A 159 -2.04 5.34 -1.67
CA ILE A 159 -2.29 5.93 -3.00
C ILE A 159 -1.86 4.96 -4.11
N TRP A 160 -0.68 4.33 -3.99
CA TRP A 160 -0.21 3.34 -4.95
C TRP A 160 -1.16 2.14 -5.03
N ARG A 161 -1.49 1.48 -3.92
CA ARG A 161 -2.44 0.34 -3.92
C ARG A 161 -3.78 0.73 -4.54
N ALA A 162 -4.33 1.88 -4.18
CA ALA A 162 -5.57 2.40 -4.74
C ALA A 162 -5.47 2.69 -6.26
N SER A 163 -4.31 3.10 -6.76
CA SER A 163 -4.11 3.35 -8.19
C SER A 163 -4.15 2.09 -9.04
N PHE A 164 -3.79 0.94 -8.47
CA PHE A 164 -3.76 -0.33 -9.19
C PHE A 164 -5.12 -1.03 -9.27
N ILE A 165 -6.08 -0.68 -8.41
CA ILE A 165 -7.48 -1.16 -8.53
C ILE A 165 -8.32 -0.30 -9.50
N ARG A 166 -7.71 0.73 -10.10
CA ARG A 166 -8.38 1.62 -11.04
C ARG A 166 -8.31 1.09 -12.46
N THR A 167 -9.36 1.39 -13.22
CA THR A 167 -9.40 1.24 -14.67
C THR A 167 -9.63 2.59 -15.36
N SER A 168 -9.18 2.69 -16.61
CA SER A 168 -9.32 3.89 -17.44
C SER A 168 -9.38 3.48 -18.90
N SER A 169 -10.08 4.25 -19.74
CA SER A 169 -10.04 4.08 -21.20
C SER A 169 -8.68 4.47 -21.79
N ARG A 170 -7.93 5.33 -21.10
CA ARG A 170 -6.57 5.75 -21.45
C ARG A 170 -5.61 5.29 -20.36
N PRO A 171 -4.67 4.36 -20.65
CA PRO A 171 -3.71 3.87 -19.67
C PRO A 171 -2.97 4.97 -18.90
N VAL A 172 -2.56 6.04 -19.60
CA VAL A 172 -1.79 7.14 -19.02
C VAL A 172 -2.56 7.95 -17.98
N ASP A 173 -3.88 8.07 -18.12
CA ASP A 173 -4.73 8.86 -17.23
C ASP A 173 -4.76 8.30 -15.80
N MET A 174 -4.44 7.01 -15.61
CA MET A 174 -4.29 6.40 -14.28
C MET A 174 -3.09 6.97 -13.51
N VAL A 175 -2.04 7.39 -14.21
CA VAL A 175 -0.88 8.06 -13.60
C VAL A 175 -1.19 9.53 -13.35
N PHE A 176 -1.81 10.20 -14.32
CA PHE A 176 -2.19 11.62 -14.18
C PHE A 176 -3.17 11.86 -13.05
N SER A 177 -4.06 10.90 -12.76
CA SER A 177 -5.01 11.05 -11.67
C SER A 177 -4.39 11.04 -10.27
N ILE A 178 -3.19 10.49 -10.12
CA ILE A 178 -2.53 10.37 -8.81
C ILE A 178 -1.36 11.32 -8.62
N MET A 179 -0.80 11.91 -9.69
CA MET A 179 0.40 12.76 -9.57
C MET A 179 0.23 13.91 -8.55
N GLN A 180 -0.96 14.53 -8.51
CA GLN A 180 -1.25 15.62 -7.57
C GLN A 180 -1.41 15.12 -6.12
N LEU A 181 -1.77 13.86 -5.90
CA LEU A 181 -1.77 13.26 -4.56
C LEU A 181 -0.34 13.13 -3.98
N PHE A 182 0.65 13.09 -4.87
CA PHE A 182 2.08 13.18 -4.54
C PHE A 182 2.64 14.61 -4.66
N ASP A 183 1.79 15.63 -4.80
CA ASP A 183 2.20 17.03 -5.01
C ASP A 183 3.03 17.25 -6.28
N ILE A 184 2.93 16.35 -7.26
CA ILE A 184 3.71 16.34 -8.50
C ILE A 184 2.82 16.77 -9.67
N ASN A 185 3.41 17.55 -10.59
CA ASN A 185 2.76 17.93 -11.83
C ASN A 185 3.68 17.57 -13.01
N LEU A 186 3.38 16.47 -13.68
CA LEU A 186 4.08 16.06 -14.89
C LEU A 186 3.58 16.89 -16.08
N ASP A 187 4.46 17.13 -17.04
CA ASP A 187 4.08 17.72 -18.31
C ASP A 187 3.39 16.65 -19.18
N ILE A 188 2.06 16.62 -19.09
CA ILE A 188 1.21 15.60 -19.74
C ILE A 188 1.35 15.59 -21.26
N THR A 189 1.85 16.66 -21.87
CA THR A 189 1.99 16.77 -23.35
C THR A 189 3.09 15.86 -23.90
N LYS A 190 3.92 15.30 -23.03
CA LYS A 190 5.04 14.42 -23.37
C LYS A 190 4.68 12.94 -23.48
N PHE A 191 3.48 12.56 -23.09
CA PHE A 191 3.07 11.15 -23.00
C PHE A 191 1.94 10.87 -24.00
N GLU A 192 2.06 9.75 -24.70
CA GLU A 192 0.98 9.24 -25.55
C GLU A 192 -0.14 8.63 -24.69
N LYS A 193 -1.33 8.49 -25.27
CA LYS A 193 -2.52 7.96 -24.55
C LYS A 193 -2.29 6.58 -23.89
N ASP A 194 -1.42 5.78 -24.49
CA ASP A 194 -1.12 4.41 -24.06
C ASP A 194 0.21 4.32 -23.28
N ASP A 195 0.91 5.45 -23.07
CA ASP A 195 2.22 5.50 -22.40
C ASP A 195 2.11 5.51 -20.87
N ARG A 196 1.49 4.45 -20.32
CA ARG A 196 1.40 4.26 -18.87
C ARG A 196 2.77 4.00 -18.24
N LEU A 197 3.61 3.22 -18.92
CA LEU A 197 4.93 2.84 -18.41
C LEU A 197 5.86 4.05 -18.28
N GLY A 198 6.00 4.86 -19.33
CA GLY A 198 6.81 6.07 -19.31
C GLY A 198 6.30 7.09 -18.30
N ALA A 199 4.98 7.28 -18.20
CA ALA A 199 4.39 8.16 -17.18
C ALA A 199 4.66 7.65 -15.75
N THR A 200 4.60 6.34 -15.52
CA THR A 200 4.90 5.74 -14.21
C THR A 200 6.35 5.95 -13.82
N ILE A 201 7.29 5.70 -14.74
CA ILE A 201 8.74 5.97 -14.53
C ILE A 201 8.95 7.45 -14.20
N ALA A 202 8.32 8.36 -14.95
CA ALA A 202 8.45 9.80 -14.73
C ALA A 202 7.91 10.22 -13.35
N LEU A 203 6.76 9.69 -12.93
CA LEU A 203 6.18 9.97 -11.61
C LEU A 203 7.10 9.44 -10.50
N ALA A 204 7.51 8.17 -10.57
CA ALA A 204 8.39 7.54 -9.58
C ALA A 204 9.75 8.27 -9.47
N SER A 205 10.34 8.64 -10.61
CA SER A 205 11.58 9.41 -10.68
C SER A 205 11.44 10.78 -10.01
N GLU A 206 10.32 11.48 -10.22
CA GLU A 206 10.07 12.78 -9.60
C GLU A 206 9.76 12.69 -8.10
N ILE A 207 9.10 11.62 -7.63
CA ILE A 207 8.93 11.31 -6.20
C ILE A 207 10.31 11.21 -5.53
N LEU A 208 11.21 10.39 -6.10
CA LEU A 208 12.57 10.22 -5.58
C LEU A 208 13.40 11.51 -5.65
N ARG A 209 13.28 12.28 -6.74
CA ARG A 209 13.99 13.56 -6.91
C ARG A 209 13.63 14.58 -5.82
N ARG A 210 12.42 14.48 -5.26
CA ARG A 210 11.97 15.31 -4.12
C ARG A 210 12.43 14.79 -2.75
N GLY A 211 13.29 13.76 -2.73
CA GLY A 211 13.84 13.18 -1.51
C GLY A 211 12.88 12.25 -0.77
N ARG A 212 11.81 11.79 -1.43
CA ARG A 212 10.85 10.80 -0.88
C ARG A 212 11.35 9.38 -1.14
N THR A 213 10.68 8.40 -0.54
CA THR A 213 11.06 6.98 -0.61
C THR A 213 10.36 6.26 -1.77
N ALA A 214 10.83 5.06 -2.11
CA ALA A 214 10.22 4.19 -3.11
C ALA A 214 8.95 3.50 -2.57
N SER A 215 7.97 4.30 -2.14
CA SER A 215 6.73 3.85 -1.49
C SER A 215 5.89 2.86 -2.32
N TRP A 216 6.09 2.77 -3.64
CA TRP A 216 5.43 1.76 -4.47
C TRP A 216 5.97 0.35 -4.25
N LEU A 217 7.26 0.18 -3.91
CA LEU A 217 7.84 -1.13 -3.60
C LEU A 217 7.14 -1.73 -2.38
N ALA A 218 6.95 -0.92 -1.34
CA ALA A 218 6.20 -1.29 -0.14
C ALA A 218 4.72 -1.59 -0.40
N ALA A 219 4.12 -0.90 -1.36
CA ALA A 219 2.71 -1.05 -1.67
C ALA A 219 2.39 -2.39 -2.36
N LEU A 220 3.35 -2.97 -3.09
CA LEU A 220 3.11 -4.00 -4.11
C LEU A 220 4.12 -5.16 -4.04
N PHE A 221 4.79 -5.34 -2.90
CA PHE A 221 5.95 -6.24 -2.80
C PHE A 221 5.62 -7.73 -3.01
N THR A 222 4.41 -8.20 -2.73
CA THR A 222 4.02 -9.62 -2.91
C THR A 222 3.58 -9.96 -4.33
N LEU A 223 3.43 -8.95 -5.19
CA LEU A 223 2.89 -9.12 -6.53
C LEU A 223 3.99 -9.50 -7.53
N ASP A 224 3.65 -10.29 -8.54
CA ASP A 224 4.53 -10.61 -9.66
C ASP A 224 5.15 -9.34 -10.23
N SER A 225 6.40 -9.42 -10.69
CA SER A 225 7.13 -8.26 -11.23
C SER A 225 6.78 -7.99 -12.69
N ASN A 226 6.68 -6.72 -13.08
CA ASN A 226 6.62 -6.31 -14.47
C ASN A 226 8.01 -6.50 -15.13
N PRO A 227 8.14 -7.27 -16.23
CA PRO A 227 9.44 -7.52 -16.87
C PRO A 227 10.15 -6.27 -17.40
N GLN A 228 9.44 -5.17 -17.65
CA GLN A 228 10.02 -3.91 -18.13
C GLN A 228 10.38 -2.96 -16.97
N ILE A 229 9.76 -3.12 -15.80
CA ILE A 229 10.01 -2.32 -14.61
C ILE A 229 9.75 -3.15 -13.35
N CYS A 230 10.71 -4.01 -12.97
CA CYS A 230 10.51 -5.01 -11.91
C CYS A 230 10.25 -4.46 -10.50
N THR A 231 10.27 -3.14 -10.30
CA THR A 231 9.81 -2.51 -9.05
C THR A 231 8.29 -2.33 -8.99
N PHE A 232 7.57 -2.59 -10.08
CA PHE A 232 6.10 -2.55 -10.13
C PHE A 232 5.56 -3.89 -10.63
N PRO A 233 4.31 -4.22 -10.30
CA PRO A 233 3.64 -5.36 -10.91
C PRO A 233 3.17 -5.07 -12.33
N PRO A 234 2.78 -6.10 -13.10
CA PRO A 234 2.11 -5.91 -14.37
C PRO A 234 0.93 -4.94 -14.22
N PHE A 235 0.84 -4.01 -15.15
CA PHE A 235 -0.20 -3.00 -15.10
C PHE A 235 -1.58 -3.62 -15.40
N PRO A 236 -2.61 -3.30 -14.61
CA PRO A 236 -3.96 -3.76 -14.89
C PRO A 236 -4.43 -3.37 -16.28
N MET A 237 -5.14 -4.28 -16.93
CA MET A 237 -5.74 -4.09 -18.25
C MET A 237 -6.78 -2.96 -18.22
N THR A 238 -6.83 -2.18 -19.30
CA THR A 238 -7.79 -1.09 -19.44
C THR A 238 -9.18 -1.60 -19.78
N SER A 239 -10.16 -1.29 -18.94
CA SER A 239 -11.59 -1.43 -19.22
C SER A 239 -12.32 -0.18 -18.75
N VAL A 240 -13.33 0.29 -19.48
CA VAL A 240 -14.06 1.54 -19.14
C VAL A 240 -15.08 1.32 -18.01
N ALA A 241 -15.56 0.09 -17.86
CA ALA A 241 -16.59 -0.28 -16.89
C ALA A 241 -16.37 -1.72 -16.44
N GLY A 242 -15.28 -1.94 -15.72
CA GLY A 242 -14.90 -3.28 -15.28
C GLY A 242 -13.92 -3.26 -14.13
N LYS A 243 -13.75 -4.44 -13.55
CA LYS A 243 -12.76 -4.71 -12.53
C LYS A 243 -11.36 -4.53 -13.11
N ALA A 244 -10.41 -4.08 -12.30
CA ALA A 244 -9.01 -4.06 -12.69
C ALA A 244 -8.50 -5.50 -12.76
N LEU A 245 -8.21 -5.99 -13.96
CA LEU A 245 -7.69 -7.34 -14.19
C LEU A 245 -6.19 -7.27 -14.46
N VAL A 246 -5.44 -8.19 -13.89
CA VAL A 246 -4.01 -8.39 -14.16
C VAL A 246 -3.79 -9.80 -14.69
N LYS A 247 -2.91 -9.92 -15.69
CA LYS A 247 -2.51 -11.21 -16.24
C LYS A 247 -1.29 -11.73 -15.48
N LYS A 248 -1.41 -12.92 -14.90
CA LYS A 248 -0.34 -13.63 -14.18
C LYS A 248 0.66 -14.26 -15.15
N ALA A 249 1.80 -14.67 -14.60
CA ALA A 249 2.85 -15.37 -15.36
C ALA A 249 2.36 -16.69 -16.00
N ASP A 250 1.43 -17.39 -15.34
CA ASP A 250 0.79 -18.61 -15.86
C ASP A 250 -0.24 -18.36 -16.98
N GLY A 251 -0.58 -17.09 -17.22
CA GLY A 251 -1.52 -16.65 -18.23
C GLY A 251 -2.93 -16.39 -17.70
N ASP A 252 -3.22 -16.68 -16.44
CA ASP A 252 -4.53 -16.46 -15.83
C ASP A 252 -4.81 -14.97 -15.61
N GLU A 253 -6.07 -14.58 -15.79
CA GLU A 253 -6.54 -13.23 -15.48
C GLU A 253 -7.18 -13.22 -14.09
N VAL A 254 -6.67 -12.36 -13.21
CA VAL A 254 -7.20 -12.20 -11.86
C VAL A 254 -7.56 -10.74 -11.57
N GLU A 255 -8.50 -10.55 -10.65
CA GLU A 255 -8.85 -9.22 -10.17
C GLU A 255 -7.75 -8.68 -9.28
N MET A 256 -7.24 -7.49 -9.60
CA MET A 256 -6.14 -6.85 -8.87
C MET A 256 -6.47 -6.65 -7.38
N VAL A 257 -7.74 -6.43 -7.06
CA VAL A 257 -8.16 -6.31 -5.65
C VAL A 257 -7.90 -7.59 -4.87
N LYS A 258 -8.09 -8.77 -5.47
CA LYS A 258 -7.83 -10.08 -4.82
C LYS A 258 -6.35 -10.33 -4.60
N GLU A 259 -5.50 -9.81 -5.49
CA GLU A 259 -4.05 -9.90 -5.32
C GLU A 259 -3.57 -8.94 -4.23
N LEU A 260 -4.18 -7.76 -4.12
CA LEU A 260 -3.89 -6.81 -3.03
C LEU A 260 -4.42 -7.27 -1.68
N GLU A 261 -5.48 -8.06 -1.60
CA GLU A 261 -5.99 -8.68 -0.36
C GLU A 261 -4.96 -9.58 0.33
N LYS A 262 -3.98 -10.10 -0.43
CA LYS A 262 -2.85 -10.86 0.15
C LYS A 262 -1.95 -9.99 1.02
N ILE A 263 -1.99 -8.67 0.82
CA ILE A 263 -1.25 -7.69 1.62
C ILE A 263 -2.23 -7.07 2.62
N PRO A 264 -2.12 -7.33 3.93
CA PRO A 264 -3.06 -6.79 4.90
C PRO A 264 -3.15 -5.26 4.80
N ALA A 265 -4.34 -4.72 4.53
CA ALA A 265 -4.53 -3.29 4.28
C ALA A 265 -4.40 -2.42 5.54
N TYR A 266 -4.28 -3.05 6.70
CA TYR A 266 -3.94 -2.41 7.96
C TYR A 266 -2.43 -2.43 8.24
N ARG A 267 -1.58 -3.02 7.39
CA ARG A 267 -0.13 -3.08 7.57
C ARG A 267 0.64 -2.29 6.50
N TRP A 268 1.54 -1.43 6.97
CA TRP A 268 2.30 -0.48 6.14
C TRP A 268 3.78 -0.61 6.39
N LEU A 269 4.59 -0.42 5.36
CA LEU A 269 6.04 -0.48 5.48
C LEU A 269 6.59 0.84 5.99
N ASP A 270 7.55 0.76 6.89
CA ASP A 270 8.41 1.86 7.27
C ASP A 270 9.80 1.69 6.70
N ASP A 271 10.51 2.82 6.57
CA ASP A 271 11.92 2.86 6.22
C ASP A 271 12.19 2.30 4.81
N THR A 272 11.23 2.48 3.89
CA THR A 272 11.42 2.07 2.49
C THR A 272 12.59 2.86 1.91
N PRO A 273 13.48 2.24 1.10
CA PRO A 273 14.64 2.93 0.57
C PRO A 273 14.26 4.15 -0.28
N GLY A 274 14.99 5.24 -0.06
CA GLY A 274 15.11 6.31 -1.05
C GLY A 274 16.13 5.95 -2.14
N GLY A 275 16.35 6.86 -3.08
CA GLY A 275 17.31 6.62 -4.15
C GLY A 275 17.07 7.49 -5.38
N SER A 276 17.37 6.93 -6.55
CA SER A 276 17.11 7.57 -7.84
C SER A 276 16.62 6.56 -8.85
N MET A 277 15.77 6.96 -9.79
CA MET A 277 15.34 6.13 -10.90
C MET A 277 15.86 6.73 -12.21
N ASP A 278 16.40 5.88 -13.08
CA ASP A 278 16.81 6.30 -14.42
C ASP A 278 15.66 6.28 -15.43
N LYS A 279 15.94 6.74 -16.65
CA LYS A 279 14.97 6.82 -17.74
C LYS A 279 14.45 5.45 -18.21
N ASP A 280 15.20 4.39 -17.93
CA ASP A 280 14.91 3.03 -18.37
C ASP A 280 14.19 2.25 -17.24
N GLY A 281 13.86 2.93 -16.13
CA GLY A 281 13.11 2.35 -15.01
C GLY A 281 13.98 1.62 -13.98
N TYR A 282 15.30 1.73 -14.03
CA TYR A 282 16.16 1.16 -12.99
C TYR A 282 16.18 2.05 -11.75
N PHE A 283 15.70 1.50 -10.64
CA PHE A 283 15.77 2.11 -9.32
C PHE A 283 17.11 1.78 -8.67
N THR A 284 17.87 2.83 -8.36
CA THR A 284 19.15 2.75 -7.66
C THR A 284 18.97 3.11 -6.19
N PHE A 285 19.31 2.18 -5.30
CA PHE A 285 19.20 2.36 -3.85
C PHE A 285 20.29 1.60 -3.10
N THR A 286 20.43 1.90 -1.82
CA THR A 286 21.32 1.19 -0.91
C THR A 286 20.51 0.57 0.21
N SER A 287 20.75 -0.71 0.50
CA SER A 287 20.13 -1.39 1.63
C SER A 287 20.97 -2.57 2.12
N ALA A 288 20.69 -3.00 3.34
CA ALA A 288 21.27 -4.19 3.94
C ALA A 288 20.87 -5.44 3.14
N ALA A 289 21.86 -6.22 2.74
CA ALA A 289 21.66 -7.42 1.94
C ALA A 289 22.63 -8.55 2.31
N ALA A 290 22.20 -9.78 2.05
CA ALA A 290 23.04 -10.97 2.12
C ALA A 290 22.96 -11.76 0.83
N ARG A 291 24.04 -12.47 0.49
CA ARG A 291 24.07 -13.33 -0.68
C ARG A 291 23.25 -14.59 -0.41
N VAL A 292 22.45 -14.99 -1.39
CA VAL A 292 21.64 -16.20 -1.34
C VAL A 292 21.87 -17.07 -2.57
N VAL A 293 21.62 -18.36 -2.42
CA VAL A 293 21.67 -19.35 -3.51
C VAL A 293 20.40 -20.18 -3.46
N GLN A 294 19.73 -20.33 -4.59
CA GLN A 294 18.54 -21.19 -4.69
C GLN A 294 18.96 -22.65 -4.57
N ILE A 295 18.22 -23.43 -3.79
CA ILE A 295 18.49 -24.85 -3.60
C ILE A 295 17.24 -25.69 -3.81
N SER A 296 17.41 -27.00 -3.99
CA SER A 296 16.28 -27.92 -4.13
C SER A 296 15.62 -28.23 -2.78
N ASN A 297 14.32 -28.53 -2.77
CA ASN A 297 13.59 -28.94 -1.55
C ASN A 297 14.17 -30.21 -0.91
N THR A 298 14.86 -31.05 -1.69
CA THR A 298 15.55 -32.24 -1.19
C THR A 298 16.76 -31.92 -0.32
N GLU A 299 17.39 -30.75 -0.52
CA GLU A 299 18.56 -30.32 0.26
C GLU A 299 18.19 -29.69 1.61
N ALA A 300 16.96 -29.18 1.74
CA ALA A 300 16.46 -28.54 2.95
C ALA A 300 15.05 -29.05 3.32
N PRO A 301 14.93 -30.34 3.70
CA PRO A 301 13.64 -30.94 3.99
C PRO A 301 12.96 -30.25 5.18
N GLY A 302 11.69 -29.90 4.99
CA GLY A 302 10.86 -29.27 6.03
C GLY A 302 11.04 -27.76 6.15
N VAL A 303 11.80 -27.10 5.28
CA VAL A 303 11.71 -25.64 5.12
C VAL A 303 10.47 -25.34 4.28
N ASP A 304 9.56 -24.58 4.85
CA ASP A 304 8.33 -24.12 4.20
C ASP A 304 8.02 -22.67 4.61
N GLU A 305 7.06 -22.06 3.93
CA GLU A 305 6.66 -20.65 4.13
C GLU A 305 6.24 -20.34 5.59
N TYR A 306 5.70 -21.33 6.31
CA TYR A 306 5.11 -21.15 7.64
C TYR A 306 6.08 -21.41 8.79
N SER A 307 7.18 -22.10 8.52
CA SER A 307 8.09 -22.57 9.56
C SER A 307 9.30 -21.66 9.79
N GLY A 308 9.37 -20.53 9.06
CA GLY A 308 10.39 -19.50 9.20
C GLY A 308 11.80 -19.95 8.80
N PRO A 309 12.81 -19.11 9.05
CA PRO A 309 14.20 -19.45 8.75
C PRO A 309 14.68 -20.66 9.56
N LYS A 310 15.36 -21.61 8.92
CA LYS A 310 15.90 -22.82 9.56
C LYS A 310 17.38 -23.00 9.31
N GLU A 311 18.11 -23.35 10.36
CA GLU A 311 19.51 -23.72 10.25
C GLU A 311 19.64 -25.20 9.85
N ILE A 312 20.31 -25.47 8.74
CA ILE A 312 20.60 -26.83 8.25
C ILE A 312 22.06 -26.86 7.82
N ASN A 313 22.84 -27.81 8.35
CA ASN A 313 24.27 -27.96 8.05
C ASN A 313 25.10 -26.67 8.25
N GLY A 314 24.74 -25.85 9.25
CA GLY A 314 25.43 -24.60 9.56
C GLY A 314 25.08 -23.42 8.65
N PHE A 315 24.09 -23.56 7.78
CA PHE A 315 23.57 -22.47 6.95
C PHE A 315 22.10 -22.19 7.25
N MET A 316 21.73 -20.92 7.20
CA MET A 316 20.34 -20.50 7.30
C MET A 316 19.63 -20.70 5.96
N HIS A 317 18.42 -21.26 6.01
CA HIS A 317 17.57 -21.51 4.87
C HIS A 317 16.21 -20.83 5.06
N ILE A 318 15.67 -20.30 3.98
CA ILE A 318 14.37 -19.60 3.96
C ILE A 318 13.55 -20.09 2.77
N SER A 319 12.23 -20.09 2.92
CA SER A 319 11.27 -20.28 1.83
C SER A 319 10.70 -18.92 1.45
N ALA A 320 10.73 -18.55 0.18
CA ALA A 320 10.09 -17.33 -0.30
C ALA A 320 8.58 -17.55 -0.59
N GLU A 321 7.84 -16.48 -0.90
CA GLU A 321 6.39 -16.52 -1.15
C GLU A 321 5.99 -17.35 -2.38
N ASP A 322 6.90 -17.52 -3.34
CA ASP A 322 6.72 -18.41 -4.51
C ASP A 322 7.05 -19.89 -4.19
N GLY A 323 7.36 -20.21 -2.93
CA GLY A 323 7.74 -21.55 -2.46
C GLY A 323 9.18 -21.95 -2.81
N SER A 324 9.96 -21.06 -3.42
CA SER A 324 11.37 -21.32 -3.70
C SER A 324 12.20 -21.29 -2.42
N ILE A 325 13.18 -22.20 -2.30
CA ILE A 325 14.02 -22.32 -1.10
C ILE A 325 15.40 -21.75 -1.39
N TRP A 326 15.88 -20.93 -0.45
CA TRP A 326 17.13 -20.19 -0.56
C TRP A 326 18.01 -20.44 0.65
N ARG A 327 19.29 -20.68 0.39
CA ARG A 327 20.34 -20.75 1.40
C ARG A 327 21.03 -19.39 1.52
N ILE A 328 21.12 -18.87 2.73
CA ILE A 328 21.85 -17.65 3.06
C ILE A 328 23.32 -17.99 3.27
N HIS A 329 24.19 -17.31 2.52
CA HIS A 329 25.63 -17.47 2.66
C HIS A 329 26.18 -16.42 3.64
N PRO A 330 26.66 -16.82 4.84
CA PRO A 330 27.37 -15.90 5.72
C PRO A 330 28.68 -15.49 5.04
N GLU A 331 28.80 -14.20 4.74
CA GLU A 331 29.97 -13.53 4.15
C GLU A 331 30.90 -14.44 3.31
N ALA A 332 30.51 -14.73 2.08
CA ALA A 332 31.56 -14.81 1.07
C ALA A 332 32.12 -13.39 0.95
N SER A 333 33.28 -13.14 1.56
CA SER A 333 34.13 -12.00 1.19
C SER A 333 34.07 -11.84 -0.34
N ASP A 334 34.06 -10.62 -0.88
CA ASP A 334 34.09 -10.41 -2.36
C ASP A 334 35.26 -11.17 -3.04
N THR A 335 36.24 -11.62 -2.24
CA THR A 335 37.36 -12.49 -2.63
C THR A 335 37.02 -13.97 -2.80
N GLN A 336 36.00 -14.52 -2.14
CA GLN A 336 35.44 -15.82 -2.49
C GLN A 336 34.46 -15.61 -3.64
N LYS A 337 34.98 -15.71 -4.86
CA LYS A 337 34.15 -15.96 -6.04
C LYS A 337 33.41 -17.28 -5.82
N LEU A 338 32.24 -17.23 -5.19
CA LEU A 338 31.18 -18.19 -5.47
C LEU A 338 30.93 -18.01 -6.98
N ASN A 339 31.50 -18.93 -7.77
CA ASN A 339 31.39 -18.99 -9.24
C ASN A 339 29.97 -19.35 -9.70
N GLU A 340 28.99 -19.23 -8.81
CA GLU A 340 27.58 -19.47 -9.07
C GLU A 340 27.01 -18.15 -9.58
N GLU A 341 27.03 -18.00 -10.91
CA GLU A 341 26.14 -17.10 -11.64
C GLU A 341 24.82 -17.83 -11.92
N PRO A 342 23.67 -17.13 -11.89
CA PRO A 342 23.51 -15.71 -11.60
C PRO A 342 23.66 -15.37 -10.10
N ARG A 343 24.10 -14.14 -9.79
CA ARG A 343 24.23 -13.69 -8.41
C ARG A 343 22.86 -13.27 -7.86
N ALA A 344 22.45 -13.87 -6.76
CA ALA A 344 21.22 -13.51 -6.06
C ALA A 344 21.50 -12.92 -4.67
N PHE A 345 20.65 -11.99 -4.26
CA PHE A 345 20.68 -11.34 -2.95
C PHE A 345 19.29 -11.31 -2.35
N MET A 346 19.24 -11.49 -1.03
CA MET A 346 18.10 -11.06 -0.24
C MET A 346 18.40 -9.64 0.26
N VAL A 347 17.45 -8.72 0.08
CA VAL A 347 17.62 -7.29 0.34
C VAL A 347 16.51 -6.80 1.24
N LEU A 348 16.88 -6.21 2.38
CA LEU A 348 15.92 -5.60 3.30
C LEU A 348 15.24 -4.41 2.63
N LEU A 349 13.91 -4.41 2.59
CA LEU A 349 13.13 -3.31 2.03
C LEU A 349 12.65 -2.34 3.11
N GLY A 350 12.34 -2.83 4.31
CA GLY A 350 11.80 -2.03 5.40
C GLY A 350 11.12 -2.89 6.46
N VAL A 351 10.43 -2.26 7.40
CA VAL A 351 9.75 -2.96 8.52
C VAL A 351 8.25 -2.67 8.48
N GLN A 352 7.46 -3.73 8.34
CA GLN A 352 6.01 -3.64 8.25
C GLN A 352 5.41 -3.48 9.64
N ARG A 353 4.55 -2.48 9.83
CA ARG A 353 3.84 -2.21 11.08
C ARG A 353 2.35 -2.13 10.86
N ALA A 354 1.58 -2.58 11.85
CA ALA A 354 0.15 -2.46 11.77
C ALA A 354 -0.34 -1.08 12.24
N ASN A 355 -1.20 -0.48 11.43
CA ASN A 355 -2.04 0.67 11.77
C ASN A 355 -3.24 0.19 12.61
N ILE A 356 -2.95 -0.36 13.79
CA ILE A 356 -3.99 -0.74 14.74
C ILE A 356 -4.22 0.45 15.67
N SER A 357 -5.41 1.03 15.57
CA SER A 357 -5.99 1.86 16.62
C SER A 357 -6.30 0.94 17.81
N VAL A 358 -5.29 0.56 18.58
CA VAL A 358 -5.56 -0.08 19.87
C VAL A 358 -5.73 1.05 20.86
N ALA A 359 -6.88 1.06 21.54
CA ALA A 359 -7.10 1.83 22.76
C ALA A 359 -6.19 1.38 23.93
N ASP A 360 -5.26 0.44 23.68
CA ASP A 360 -4.16 0.09 24.57
C ASP A 360 -2.86 0.63 23.96
N ASP A 361 -2.18 1.49 24.72
CA ASP A 361 -0.84 2.05 24.49
C ASP A 361 0.28 0.97 24.44
N GLN A 362 0.00 -0.26 23.99
CA GLN A 362 1.01 -1.29 23.81
C GLN A 362 1.57 -1.17 22.38
N PRO A 363 2.81 -0.68 22.19
CA PRO A 363 3.44 -0.70 20.88
C PRO A 363 3.48 -2.14 20.38
N GLU A 364 3.07 -2.36 19.12
CA GLU A 364 3.25 -3.68 18.49
C GLU A 364 4.71 -4.12 18.68
N PRO A 365 4.93 -5.34 19.23
CA PRO A 365 6.27 -5.86 19.42
C PRO A 365 6.90 -6.08 18.04
N GLU A 366 7.99 -5.34 17.76
CA GLU A 366 8.91 -5.51 16.62
C GLU A 366 8.22 -5.85 15.29
N GLY A 367 7.87 -4.82 14.50
CA GLY A 367 7.24 -5.00 13.18
C GLY A 367 7.99 -5.99 12.27
N SER A 368 7.33 -6.48 11.23
CA SER A 368 7.81 -7.57 10.38
C SER A 368 8.70 -7.07 9.23
N PRO A 369 10.00 -7.41 9.17
CA PRO A 369 10.86 -7.05 8.05
C PRO A 369 10.36 -7.63 6.74
N ILE A 370 10.33 -6.80 5.69
CA ILE A 370 10.09 -7.22 4.31
C ILE A 370 11.41 -7.33 3.59
N VAL A 371 11.61 -8.46 2.90
CA VAL A 371 12.83 -8.74 2.15
C VAL A 371 12.49 -9.10 0.71
N LEU A 372 13.23 -8.52 -0.22
CA LEU A 372 13.15 -8.86 -1.64
C LEU A 372 14.24 -9.86 -1.98
N ILE A 373 13.91 -10.85 -2.81
CA ILE A 373 14.91 -11.69 -3.47
C ILE A 373 15.12 -11.15 -4.88
N ILE A 374 16.35 -10.74 -5.16
CA ILE A 374 16.73 -10.17 -6.44
C ILE A 374 17.87 -10.97 -7.07
N GLU A 375 17.85 -11.08 -8.40
CA GLU A 375 18.83 -11.81 -9.19
C GLU A 375 19.44 -10.92 -10.27
N GLU A 376 20.75 -11.04 -10.45
CA GLU A 376 21.51 -10.32 -11.47
C GLU A 376 21.21 -10.88 -12.88
N HIS A 377 20.69 -10.03 -13.77
CA HIS A 377 20.42 -10.38 -15.17
C HIS A 377 21.41 -9.72 -16.15
N ALA A 378 22.16 -8.71 -15.70
CA ALA A 378 23.24 -8.06 -16.42
C ALA A 378 24.22 -7.45 -15.39
N PRO A 379 25.47 -7.10 -15.77
CA PRO A 379 26.46 -6.62 -14.80
C PRO A 379 25.94 -5.50 -13.89
N GLU A 380 25.88 -5.78 -12.59
CA GLU A 380 25.34 -4.95 -11.50
C GLU A 380 23.87 -4.50 -11.69
N LYS A 381 23.11 -5.20 -12.54
CA LYS A 381 21.69 -4.96 -12.81
C LYS A 381 20.86 -6.16 -12.36
N PHE A 382 19.87 -5.87 -11.52
CA PHE A 382 19.09 -6.87 -10.83
C PHE A 382 17.62 -6.76 -11.18
N HIS A 383 16.90 -7.87 -11.07
CA HIS A 383 15.44 -7.92 -11.14
C HIS A 383 14.89 -8.67 -9.93
N LYS A 384 13.66 -8.34 -9.52
CA LYS A 384 12.97 -9.00 -8.41
C LYS A 384 12.46 -10.37 -8.89
N ILE A 385 12.82 -11.42 -8.16
CA ILE A 385 12.34 -12.78 -8.35
C ILE A 385 11.16 -13.06 -7.42
N SER A 386 11.32 -12.78 -6.13
CA SER A 386 10.35 -13.15 -5.09
C SER A 386 10.46 -12.20 -3.89
N SER A 387 9.63 -12.42 -2.89
CA SER A 387 9.59 -11.67 -1.63
C SER A 387 9.45 -12.63 -0.45
N PHE A 388 9.78 -12.12 0.73
CA PHE A 388 9.64 -12.85 1.98
C PHE A 388 9.32 -11.90 3.15
N LEU A 389 8.46 -12.34 4.05
CA LEU A 389 8.09 -11.68 5.30
C LEU A 389 8.72 -12.41 6.49
N PHE A 390 9.50 -11.70 7.31
CA PHE A 390 10.01 -12.27 8.56
C PHE A 390 8.99 -12.10 9.69
N TRP A 391 8.61 -13.23 10.32
CA TRP A 391 7.82 -13.25 11.55
C TRP A 391 8.74 -13.04 12.77
N GLY A 392 9.20 -11.79 12.96
CA GLY A 392 10.14 -11.40 14.03
C GLY A 392 11.19 -10.40 13.54
N SER A 393 12.07 -9.91 14.41
CA SER A 393 13.10 -8.94 14.01
C SER A 393 14.17 -9.56 13.10
N PHE A 394 14.63 -8.80 12.10
CA PHE A 394 15.67 -9.25 11.14
C PHE A 394 16.98 -9.63 11.86
N ASP A 395 17.30 -8.90 12.94
CA ASP A 395 18.48 -9.11 13.78
C ASP A 395 18.41 -10.40 14.61
N SER A 396 17.20 -10.92 14.88
CA SER A 396 17.04 -12.15 15.67
C SER A 396 17.62 -13.39 14.98
N TYR A 397 17.87 -13.31 13.67
CA TYR A 397 18.38 -14.42 12.86
C TYR A 397 19.90 -14.39 12.63
N ASN A 398 20.65 -13.48 13.29
CA ASN A 398 22.11 -13.34 13.16
C ASN A 398 22.60 -13.25 11.69
N ILE A 399 21.77 -12.67 10.82
CA ILE A 399 22.09 -12.53 9.41
C ILE A 399 23.17 -11.45 9.26
N GLN A 400 24.33 -11.82 8.73
CA GLN A 400 25.43 -10.88 8.44
C GLN A 400 25.14 -10.06 7.17
N ALA A 401 24.12 -9.20 7.21
CA ALA A 401 23.78 -8.31 6.12
C ALA A 401 24.71 -7.09 6.08
N LYS A 402 25.06 -6.63 4.88
CA LYS A 402 25.82 -5.39 4.67
C LYS A 402 25.09 -4.47 3.71
N ASP A 403 25.25 -3.17 3.94
CA ASP A 403 24.75 -2.17 3.01
C ASP A 403 25.44 -2.31 1.66
N ARG A 404 24.63 -2.48 0.62
CA ARG A 404 25.08 -2.58 -0.77
C ARG A 404 24.18 -1.74 -1.66
N GLN A 405 24.78 -1.16 -2.70
CA GLN A 405 24.02 -0.47 -3.75
C GLN A 405 23.51 -1.47 -4.79
N PHE A 406 22.27 -1.29 -5.21
CA PHE A 406 21.61 -2.10 -6.23
C PHE A 406 21.01 -1.23 -7.33
N HIS A 407 21.01 -1.73 -8.56
CA HIS A 407 20.25 -1.18 -9.68
C HIS A 407 19.14 -2.16 -10.06
N LEU A 408 17.94 -1.94 -9.53
CA LEU A 408 16.79 -2.84 -9.67
C LEU A 408 15.88 -2.37 -10.80
N GLY A 409 15.70 -3.19 -11.83
CA GLY A 409 14.90 -2.87 -13.01
C GLY A 409 14.51 -4.10 -13.82
N GLY A 410 13.82 -3.88 -14.94
CA GLY A 410 13.36 -4.95 -15.82
C GLY A 410 14.46 -5.56 -16.70
N PRO A 411 14.51 -6.90 -16.89
CA PRO A 411 15.39 -7.50 -17.90
C PRO A 411 14.91 -7.21 -19.34
N GLU A 412 13.64 -6.87 -19.52
CA GLU A 412 13.10 -6.49 -20.83
C GLU A 412 13.28 -4.99 -21.10
N ALA A 413 13.60 -4.66 -22.35
CA ALA A 413 13.69 -3.26 -22.75
C ALA A 413 12.33 -2.56 -22.63
N VAL A 414 12.34 -1.33 -22.13
CA VAL A 414 11.21 -0.41 -22.19
C VAL A 414 10.92 -0.10 -23.67
N GLN A 415 9.93 -0.76 -24.26
CA GLN A 415 9.51 -0.52 -25.65
C GLN A 415 8.52 0.65 -25.69
N GLY A 416 9.02 1.82 -26.09
CA GLY A 416 8.20 3.02 -26.28
C GLY A 416 9.05 4.27 -26.42
N GLY A 417 9.01 4.88 -27.61
CA GLY A 417 9.48 6.23 -27.96
C GLY A 417 10.64 6.81 -27.17
N GLY A 418 11.82 6.94 -27.80
CA GLY A 418 12.98 7.64 -27.24
C GLY A 418 12.57 8.92 -26.52
N ILE A 419 12.64 8.85 -25.18
CA ILE A 419 12.10 9.83 -24.26
C ILE A 419 12.66 11.23 -24.58
N PRO A 420 11.87 12.17 -25.17
CA PRO A 420 12.42 13.44 -25.66
C PRO A 420 12.84 14.38 -24.51
N TRP A 421 12.28 14.21 -23.31
CA TRP A 421 12.49 15.16 -22.21
C TRP A 421 13.86 15.11 -21.55
N PHE A 422 14.62 14.02 -21.72
CA PHE A 422 16.00 13.95 -21.21
C PHE A 422 17.00 14.81 -22.01
N ARG A 423 16.65 15.30 -23.21
CA ARG A 423 17.54 16.13 -24.04
C ARG A 423 17.79 17.55 -23.53
N HIS A 424 17.18 17.98 -22.41
CA HIS A 424 17.42 19.30 -21.81
C HIS A 424 18.09 19.27 -20.43
N MET A 425 18.51 18.10 -19.93
CA MET A 425 19.23 18.00 -18.64
C MET A 425 20.74 17.82 -18.88
N GLY A 426 21.36 18.85 -19.45
CA GLY A 426 22.81 19.00 -19.51
C GLY A 426 23.32 19.76 -18.28
N SER A 427 24.19 19.11 -17.50
CA SER A 427 25.07 19.66 -16.46
C SER A 427 24.43 20.48 -15.33
N VAL A 428 24.27 19.87 -14.16
CA VAL A 428 24.40 20.60 -12.88
C VAL A 428 25.38 19.84 -11.99
N GLY A 429 26.33 20.58 -11.43
CA GLY A 429 27.62 20.14 -10.93
C GLY A 429 27.61 19.07 -9.85
N ARG A 430 28.67 18.23 -9.88
CA ARG A 430 29.15 17.48 -8.73
C ARG A 430 29.31 18.43 -7.54
N LEU A 431 28.56 18.21 -6.47
CA LEU A 431 28.87 18.80 -5.17
C LEU A 431 30.07 18.04 -4.57
N PRO A 432 31.10 18.72 -4.04
CA PRO A 432 32.26 18.04 -3.46
C PRO A 432 31.89 17.30 -2.18
N LEU A 433 32.52 16.13 -1.96
CA LEU A 433 32.46 15.27 -0.76
C LEU A 433 32.72 15.96 0.60
N ALA A 434 32.96 17.27 0.64
CA ALA A 434 33.28 18.03 1.84
C ALA A 434 32.04 18.50 2.64
N VAL A 435 30.83 18.40 2.10
CA VAL A 435 29.60 18.87 2.79
C VAL A 435 28.97 17.79 3.68
N LEU A 436 29.19 16.51 3.39
CA LEU A 436 28.66 15.38 4.18
C LEU A 436 29.41 15.14 5.52
N LYS A 437 30.55 15.79 5.76
CA LYS A 437 31.32 15.67 7.02
C LYS A 437 30.93 16.70 8.10
N LYS A 438 29.97 17.59 7.85
CA LYS A 438 29.60 18.65 8.81
C LYS A 438 28.35 18.35 9.65
N ILE A 439 27.61 17.27 9.34
CA ILE A 439 26.42 16.85 10.09
C ILE A 439 26.78 15.84 11.21
N SER A 440 27.89 15.11 11.11
CA SER A 440 28.33 14.13 12.12
C SER A 440 29.12 14.70 13.31
N ARG A 441 29.29 16.03 13.42
CA ARG A 441 30.05 16.68 14.51
C ARG A 441 29.24 17.52 15.48
N VAL A 442 27.90 17.59 15.35
CA VAL A 442 27.04 18.37 16.24
C VAL A 442 26.35 17.52 17.32
N GLN A 443 26.43 16.18 17.26
CA GLN A 443 25.76 15.28 18.22
C GLN A 443 26.67 14.65 19.30
N ALA A 444 27.95 15.04 19.40
CA ALA A 444 28.90 14.47 20.37
C ALA A 444 29.49 15.51 21.34
N GLY A 445 28.70 16.51 21.75
CA GLY A 445 29.18 17.64 22.58
C GLY A 445 28.25 18.08 23.71
N LEU A 446 27.28 17.28 24.13
CA LEU A 446 26.38 17.59 25.25
C LEU A 446 26.16 16.36 26.13
N CYS A 447 27.22 15.93 26.81
CA CYS A 447 27.14 15.14 28.04
C CYS A 447 28.51 15.22 28.73
N GLY A 448 28.65 16.12 29.69
CA GLY A 448 29.89 16.28 30.45
C GLY A 448 30.04 17.65 31.11
N THR A 449 29.25 17.91 32.15
CA THR A 449 29.58 18.48 33.48
C THR A 449 28.30 18.81 34.21
#